data_AF-K0F880-F1
#
_entry.id   AF-K0F880-F1
#
_cell.length_a   1.000
_cell.length_b   1.000
_cell.length_c   1.000
_cell.angle_alpha   90.00
_cell.angle_beta   90.00
_cell.angle_gamma   90.00
#
_symmetry.space_group_name_H-M   'P 1'
#
loop_
_entity.id
_entity.type
_entity.pdbx_description
1 polymer ?
#
loop_
_entity_poly.entity_id
_entity_poly.type
_entity_poly.pdbx_seq_one_letter_code
_entity_poly.pdbx_strand_id
1 'polypeptide(L)'
;MTIEHLPNARSSTPADDLTSTAPTDTELRKLVGLVDHDSSADPFPVIGWDALVWVVGNATQTAHYLESAFGMRLEAYSGPETGNRDHKAYVLRSGSARFVVKGAVDPDSPLVGHHDRHGDGVVDIALEVPDVDRCVEWARNHGATVLVEPHDDTDEFGTVRSAALATYGETRHTLVDRSGYTGPYLPGYVTRKAGYQPREGAPKRLFQAVDHVVGNVELGQMDEWVEFYRRVMGFTNMAEFVGDDIATEYSALMSKVVANGNHRVKFPLNEPAVAKKRSQIDEYLEFYRGPGVQHIALATGDILACVDALRREGVEFLDAPDSYYDDPELRARIGRVRVPVEELKSRGILVDRDEDGYLLQIFTKPITDRPTVFFELIERHGSLGFGKGNFKALFEAIEKEQEARGNL
;
A
#
# COMPACT_ATOMS: atom_id res chain seq x y z
N MET A 1 -39.15 -34.51 -31.32
CA MET A 1 -38.49 -33.20 -31.14
C MET A 1 -37.01 -33.44 -31.25
N THR A 2 -36.40 -33.03 -32.36
CA THR A 2 -34.97 -33.16 -32.64
C THR A 2 -34.20 -32.16 -31.78
N ILE A 3 -33.27 -32.68 -30.98
CA ILE A 3 -32.40 -31.92 -30.08
C ILE A 3 -31.21 -31.43 -30.89
N GLU A 4 -31.19 -30.13 -31.21
CA GLU A 4 -30.08 -29.48 -31.91
C GLU A 4 -28.86 -29.34 -31.00
N HIS A 5 -27.73 -29.84 -31.50
CA HIS A 5 -26.41 -29.77 -30.87
C HIS A 5 -25.85 -28.34 -30.92
N LEU A 6 -25.61 -27.75 -29.75
CA LEU A 6 -24.81 -26.53 -29.62
C LEU A 6 -23.31 -26.86 -29.77
N PRO A 7 -22.55 -26.13 -30.61
CA PRO A 7 -21.18 -26.49 -30.96
C PRO A 7 -20.15 -25.99 -29.91
N ASN A 8 -19.22 -26.89 -29.56
CA ASN A 8 -18.03 -26.63 -28.74
C ASN A 8 -17.07 -25.66 -29.44
N ALA A 9 -17.18 -24.36 -29.16
CA ALA A 9 -16.18 -23.38 -29.54
C ALA A 9 -15.09 -23.26 -28.46
N ARG A 10 -14.15 -24.21 -28.42
CA ARG A 10 -12.87 -24.02 -27.71
C ARG A 10 -11.94 -23.20 -28.60
N SER A 11 -12.10 -21.89 -28.57
CA SER A 11 -11.12 -20.94 -29.11
C SER A 11 -10.22 -20.51 -27.94
N SER A 12 -9.02 -21.05 -27.89
CA SER A 12 -7.96 -20.63 -26.98
C SER A 12 -7.48 -19.22 -27.41
N THR A 13 -7.90 -18.18 -26.69
CA THR A 13 -7.25 -16.87 -26.77
C THR A 13 -5.79 -17.00 -26.31
N PRO A 14 -4.79 -16.57 -27.10
CA PRO A 14 -3.37 -16.67 -26.73
C PRO A 14 -3.05 -15.84 -25.48
N ALA A 15 -2.13 -16.33 -24.66
CA ALA A 15 -1.71 -15.79 -23.36
C ALA A 15 -0.93 -14.45 -23.42
N ASP A 16 -1.04 -13.67 -24.49
CA ASP A 16 -0.13 -12.53 -24.75
C ASP A 16 -0.65 -11.15 -24.33
N ASP A 17 -1.84 -11.04 -23.72
CA ASP A 17 -2.32 -9.76 -23.19
C ASP A 17 -2.13 -9.62 -21.67
N LEU A 18 -0.96 -10.02 -21.19
CA LEU A 18 -0.38 -9.58 -19.92
C LEU A 18 0.21 -8.16 -20.05
N THR A 19 -0.25 -7.37 -21.02
CA THR A 19 0.25 -6.02 -21.24
C THR A 19 0.09 -5.24 -19.93
N SER A 20 1.24 -4.74 -19.47
CA SER A 20 1.45 -4.07 -18.19
C SER A 20 0.87 -2.66 -18.18
N THR A 21 -0.28 -2.46 -18.81
CA THR A 21 -0.90 -1.16 -18.83
C THR A 21 -1.29 -0.83 -17.40
N ALA A 22 -0.72 0.27 -16.91
CA ALA A 22 -1.23 0.93 -15.73
C ALA A 22 -2.72 1.23 -15.98
N PRO A 23 -3.58 1.13 -14.94
CA PRO A 23 -4.97 1.53 -15.08
C PRO A 23 -5.05 2.96 -15.62
N THR A 24 -5.98 3.18 -16.54
CA THR A 24 -6.34 4.52 -17.04
C THR A 24 -6.87 5.39 -15.90
N ASP A 25 -6.89 6.71 -16.06
CA ASP A 25 -7.45 7.62 -15.06
C ASP A 25 -8.92 7.30 -14.72
N THR A 26 -9.69 6.82 -15.70
CA THR A 26 -11.08 6.39 -15.49
C THR A 26 -11.15 5.13 -14.63
N GLU A 27 -10.23 4.19 -14.81
CA GLU A 27 -10.13 2.99 -13.97
C GLU A 27 -9.63 3.34 -12.57
N LEU A 28 -8.60 4.20 -12.46
CA LEU A 28 -8.09 4.68 -11.16
C LEU A 28 -9.17 5.42 -10.38
N ARG A 29 -10.02 6.22 -11.04
CA ARG A 29 -11.13 6.91 -10.38
C ARG A 29 -12.07 5.95 -9.66
N LYS A 30 -12.34 4.79 -10.27
CA LYS A 30 -13.15 3.73 -9.65
C LYS A 30 -12.38 2.95 -8.59
N LEU A 31 -11.11 2.64 -8.86
CA LEU A 31 -10.28 1.80 -8.00
C LEU A 31 -9.88 2.49 -6.69
N VAL A 32 -9.52 3.78 -6.75
CA VAL A 32 -8.93 4.51 -5.62
C VAL A 32 -9.67 5.80 -5.27
N GLY A 33 -10.81 6.09 -5.88
CA GLY A 33 -11.64 7.25 -5.51
C GLY A 33 -11.03 8.61 -5.88
N LEU A 34 -10.49 8.75 -7.10
CA LEU A 34 -9.92 10.03 -7.57
C LEU A 34 -10.98 11.14 -7.65
N VAL A 35 -10.57 12.36 -7.32
CA VAL A 35 -11.38 13.58 -7.45
C VAL A 35 -10.75 14.54 -8.46
N ASP A 36 -11.56 15.45 -9.01
CA ASP A 36 -11.03 16.48 -9.92
C ASP A 36 -10.19 17.49 -9.13
N HIS A 37 -9.04 17.84 -9.68
CA HIS A 37 -8.08 18.75 -9.04
C HIS A 37 -7.42 19.65 -10.08
N ASP A 38 -7.31 20.94 -9.77
CA ASP A 38 -6.55 21.89 -10.57
C ASP A 38 -5.13 22.01 -10.02
N SER A 39 -4.19 21.31 -10.67
CA SER A 39 -2.78 21.33 -10.29
C SER A 39 -2.05 22.64 -10.63
N SER A 40 -2.67 23.55 -11.37
CA SER A 40 -2.01 24.81 -11.78
C SER A 40 -1.77 25.75 -10.59
N ALA A 41 -2.65 25.72 -9.59
CA ALA A 41 -2.54 26.49 -8.35
C ALA A 41 -1.91 25.69 -7.20
N ASP A 42 -1.70 24.38 -7.38
CA ASP A 42 -1.10 23.50 -6.38
C ASP A 42 0.41 23.79 -6.30
N PRO A 43 0.93 24.27 -5.15
CA PRO A 43 2.35 24.55 -5.02
C PRO A 43 3.23 23.30 -4.97
N PHE A 44 2.64 22.14 -4.63
CA PHE A 44 3.33 20.86 -4.53
C PHE A 44 2.48 19.79 -5.26
N PRO A 45 2.40 19.85 -6.59
CA PRO A 45 1.57 18.92 -7.35
C PRO A 45 2.15 17.51 -7.31
N VAL A 46 1.36 16.54 -6.84
CA VAL A 46 1.71 15.11 -6.87
C VAL A 46 0.89 14.42 -7.95
N ILE A 47 1.58 13.76 -8.89
CA ILE A 47 0.96 12.96 -9.96
C ILE A 47 0.42 11.65 -9.38
N GLY A 48 1.17 11.01 -8.48
CA GLY A 48 0.79 9.76 -7.84
C GLY A 48 1.94 9.06 -7.11
N TRP A 49 1.74 7.78 -6.84
CA TRP A 49 2.78 6.89 -6.31
C TRP A 49 3.81 6.57 -7.39
N ASP A 50 5.10 6.78 -7.09
CA ASP A 50 6.18 6.28 -7.94
C ASP A 50 6.56 4.84 -7.56
N ALA A 51 6.94 4.63 -6.30
CA ALA A 51 7.31 3.33 -5.77
C ALA A 51 7.25 3.30 -4.25
N LEU A 52 6.97 2.15 -3.67
CA LEU A 52 7.26 1.88 -2.26
C LEU A 52 8.57 1.09 -2.19
N VAL A 53 9.60 1.68 -1.59
CA VAL A 53 10.91 1.04 -1.46
C VAL A 53 11.01 0.38 -0.09
N TRP A 54 11.29 -0.91 -0.14
CA TRP A 54 11.40 -1.78 1.02
C TRP A 54 12.85 -2.09 1.31
N VAL A 55 13.18 -2.19 2.59
CA VAL A 55 14.39 -2.84 3.08
C VAL A 55 13.98 -4.13 3.75
N VAL A 56 14.61 -5.23 3.36
CA VAL A 56 14.28 -6.57 3.85
C VAL A 56 15.53 -7.41 4.06
N GLY A 57 15.42 -8.41 4.94
CA GLY A 57 16.51 -9.33 5.25
C GLY A 57 16.92 -10.22 4.07
N ASN A 58 15.99 -10.54 3.17
CA ASN A 58 16.27 -11.34 1.97
C ASN A 58 15.41 -10.94 0.77
N ALA A 59 15.88 -9.93 0.02
CA ALA A 59 15.14 -9.43 -1.14
C ALA A 59 14.92 -10.47 -2.25
N THR A 60 15.76 -11.51 -2.35
CA THR A 60 15.56 -12.58 -3.33
C THR A 60 14.31 -13.39 -3.02
N GLN A 61 14.10 -13.75 -1.75
CA GLN A 61 12.93 -14.51 -1.32
C GLN A 61 11.69 -13.64 -1.23
N THR A 62 11.80 -12.38 -0.76
CA THR A 62 10.67 -11.46 -0.72
C THR A 62 10.15 -11.15 -2.13
N ALA A 63 11.05 -10.92 -3.11
CA ALA A 63 10.63 -10.73 -4.50
C ALA A 63 9.90 -11.98 -5.02
N HIS A 64 10.44 -13.18 -4.77
CA HIS A 64 9.77 -14.42 -5.18
C HIS A 64 8.39 -14.56 -4.53
N TYR A 65 8.25 -14.25 -3.23
CA TYR A 65 6.96 -14.30 -2.52
C TYR A 65 5.94 -13.32 -3.12
N LEU A 66 6.36 -12.07 -3.39
CA LEU A 66 5.49 -11.07 -4.02
C LEU A 66 5.06 -11.45 -5.45
N GLU A 67 5.91 -12.17 -6.19
CA GLU A 67 5.52 -12.72 -7.49
C GLU A 67 4.58 -13.92 -7.35
N SER A 68 4.97 -14.92 -6.54
CA SER A 68 4.27 -16.20 -6.51
C SER A 68 2.96 -16.17 -5.74
N ALA A 69 2.88 -15.37 -4.69
CA ALA A 69 1.69 -15.24 -3.84
C ALA A 69 0.84 -14.02 -4.24
N PHE A 70 1.48 -12.85 -4.39
CA PHE A 70 0.78 -11.59 -4.68
C PHE A 70 0.63 -11.28 -6.17
N GLY A 71 1.14 -12.15 -7.06
CA GLY A 71 0.94 -12.03 -8.50
C GLY A 71 1.58 -10.78 -9.11
N MET A 72 2.53 -10.15 -8.41
CA MET A 72 3.31 -9.05 -8.97
C MET A 72 4.25 -9.60 -10.05
N ARG A 73 4.69 -8.73 -10.97
CA ARG A 73 5.66 -9.08 -12.01
C ARG A 73 6.99 -8.41 -11.74
N LEU A 74 8.08 -9.17 -11.73
CA LEU A 74 9.43 -8.59 -11.82
C LEU A 74 9.59 -7.81 -13.14
N GLU A 75 9.94 -6.54 -13.02
CA GLU A 75 10.10 -5.59 -14.13
C GLU A 75 11.57 -5.21 -14.34
N ALA A 76 12.29 -4.93 -13.25
CA ALA A 76 13.67 -4.47 -13.29
C ALA A 76 14.49 -4.99 -12.11
N TYR A 77 15.81 -4.90 -12.24
CA TYR A 77 16.78 -5.37 -11.24
C TYR A 77 18.02 -4.49 -11.20
N SER A 78 18.56 -4.29 -10.01
CA SER A 78 19.92 -3.78 -9.80
C SER A 78 20.61 -4.64 -8.74
N GLY A 79 21.87 -4.99 -8.94
CA GLY A 79 22.65 -5.77 -7.97
C GLY A 79 24.09 -5.98 -8.42
N PRO A 80 24.84 -6.89 -7.78
CA PRO A 80 26.27 -7.06 -8.07
C PRO A 80 26.55 -7.41 -9.52
N GLU A 81 25.65 -8.18 -10.15
CA GLU A 81 25.70 -8.58 -11.55
C GLU A 81 25.48 -7.41 -12.51
N THR A 82 24.96 -6.28 -12.02
CA THR A 82 24.75 -5.02 -12.76
C THR A 82 25.60 -3.87 -12.24
N GLY A 83 26.63 -4.15 -11.42
CA GLY A 83 27.56 -3.16 -10.88
C GLY A 83 27.21 -2.57 -9.51
N ASN A 84 26.03 -2.86 -8.96
CA ASN A 84 25.65 -2.43 -7.62
C ASN A 84 26.10 -3.47 -6.57
N ARG A 85 27.25 -3.23 -5.94
CA ARG A 85 27.82 -4.16 -4.94
C ARG A 85 27.20 -4.05 -3.55
N ASP A 86 26.51 -2.94 -3.27
CA ASP A 86 25.95 -2.65 -1.94
C ASP A 86 24.75 -3.56 -1.63
N HIS A 87 23.82 -3.69 -2.57
CA HIS A 87 22.56 -4.42 -2.35
C HIS A 87 22.01 -5.04 -3.63
N LYS A 88 21.07 -5.98 -3.48
CA LYS A 88 20.14 -6.38 -4.55
C LYS A 88 18.85 -5.59 -4.41
N ALA A 89 18.35 -5.08 -5.52
CA ALA A 89 17.07 -4.40 -5.65
C ALA A 89 16.23 -5.06 -6.74
N TYR A 90 15.02 -5.48 -6.39
CA TYR A 90 14.05 -6.07 -7.31
C TYR A 90 12.86 -5.12 -7.46
N VAL A 91 12.53 -4.74 -8.69
CA VAL A 91 11.38 -3.88 -8.98
C VAL A 91 10.22 -4.77 -9.42
N LEU A 92 9.17 -4.81 -8.61
CA LEU A 92 7.97 -5.60 -8.84
C LEU A 92 6.79 -4.68 -9.10
N ARG A 93 5.92 -5.07 -10.05
CA ARG A 93 4.80 -4.25 -10.47
C ARG A 93 3.51 -5.03 -10.55
N SER A 94 2.41 -4.42 -10.10
CA SER A 94 1.04 -4.86 -10.40
C SER A 94 0.17 -3.65 -10.73
N GLY A 95 -0.12 -3.46 -12.02
CA GLY A 95 -0.74 -2.22 -12.51
C GLY A 95 0.12 -0.99 -12.23
N SER A 96 -0.42 -0.02 -11.50
CA SER A 96 0.33 1.16 -11.06
C SER A 96 1.03 0.97 -9.71
N ALA A 97 0.77 -0.12 -8.98
CA ALA A 97 1.53 -0.41 -7.77
C ALA A 97 2.93 -0.90 -8.14
N ARG A 98 3.97 -0.26 -7.58
CA ARG A 98 5.37 -0.61 -7.80
C ARG A 98 6.08 -0.74 -6.47
N PHE A 99 6.66 -1.91 -6.20
CA PHE A 99 7.49 -2.17 -5.03
C PHE A 99 8.95 -2.34 -5.46
N VAL A 100 9.87 -1.73 -4.73
CA VAL A 100 11.31 -1.87 -4.95
C VAL A 100 11.89 -2.51 -3.70
N VAL A 101 12.23 -3.79 -3.78
CA VAL A 101 12.60 -4.59 -2.61
C VAL A 101 14.11 -4.71 -2.56
N LYS A 102 14.72 -4.15 -1.52
CA LYS A 102 16.17 -4.07 -1.35
C LYS A 102 16.64 -4.95 -0.21
N GLY A 103 17.71 -5.70 -0.44
CA GLY A 103 18.39 -6.51 0.56
C GLY A 103 19.90 -6.38 0.42
N ALA A 104 20.57 -6.15 1.54
CA ALA A 104 22.00 -5.91 1.58
C ALA A 104 22.80 -7.08 0.99
N VAL A 105 23.87 -6.76 0.26
CA VAL A 105 24.91 -7.71 -0.17
C VAL A 105 26.20 -7.42 0.58
N ASP A 106 26.58 -6.14 0.64
CA ASP A 106 27.72 -5.69 1.42
C ASP A 106 27.35 -5.67 2.91
N PRO A 107 28.13 -6.34 3.81
CA PRO A 107 27.87 -6.29 5.25
C PRO A 107 27.99 -4.88 5.84
N ASP A 108 28.71 -3.95 5.19
CA ASP A 108 28.83 -2.56 5.61
C ASP A 108 27.72 -1.67 5.01
N SER A 109 26.78 -2.25 4.25
CA SER A 109 25.64 -1.53 3.69
C SER A 109 24.77 -0.92 4.80
N PRO A 110 24.33 0.35 4.67
CA PRO A 110 23.41 0.97 5.63
C PRO A 110 22.07 0.21 5.73
N LEU A 111 21.71 -0.58 4.72
CA LEU A 111 20.51 -1.42 4.75
C LEU A 111 20.58 -2.49 5.85
N VAL A 112 21.78 -2.97 6.20
CA VAL A 112 21.98 -3.92 7.31
C VAL A 112 21.59 -3.28 8.63
N GLY A 113 22.09 -2.07 8.89
CA GLY A 113 21.79 -1.33 10.12
C GLY A 113 20.31 -0.96 10.24
N HIS A 114 19.67 -0.60 9.12
CA HIS A 114 18.23 -0.34 9.09
C HIS A 114 17.43 -1.62 9.38
N HIS A 115 17.69 -2.72 8.67
CA HIS A 115 16.99 -3.99 8.87
C HIS A 115 17.21 -4.56 10.27
N ASP A 116 18.42 -4.47 10.84
CA ASP A 116 18.68 -4.91 12.22
C ASP A 116 17.77 -4.17 13.22
N ARG A 117 17.63 -2.85 13.05
CA ARG A 117 16.82 -2.00 13.92
C ARG A 117 15.33 -2.24 13.72
N HIS A 118 14.84 -2.22 12.49
CA HIS A 118 13.42 -2.12 12.17
C HIS A 118 12.77 -3.43 11.70
N GLY A 119 13.58 -4.39 11.22
CA GLY A 119 13.09 -5.55 10.47
C GLY A 119 12.76 -5.21 9.01
N ASP A 120 11.94 -6.03 8.39
CA ASP A 120 11.42 -5.79 7.04
C ASP A 120 10.38 -4.64 7.07
N GLY A 121 10.49 -3.69 6.14
CA GLY A 121 9.56 -2.55 6.09
C GLY A 121 9.80 -1.58 4.94
N VAL A 122 8.84 -0.67 4.72
CA VAL A 122 9.01 0.44 3.76
C VAL A 122 9.81 1.55 4.41
N VAL A 123 10.81 2.04 3.69
CA VAL A 123 11.69 3.15 4.13
C VAL A 123 11.54 4.40 3.28
N ASP A 124 10.99 4.24 2.08
CA ASP A 124 10.82 5.33 1.11
C ASP A 124 9.48 5.18 0.42
N ILE A 125 8.65 6.20 0.54
CA ILE A 125 7.40 6.31 -0.18
C ILE A 125 7.63 7.33 -1.29
N ALA A 126 8.12 6.83 -2.43
CA ALA A 126 8.47 7.68 -3.56
C ALA A 126 7.21 8.18 -4.28
N LEU A 127 7.19 9.47 -4.59
CA LEU A 127 6.08 10.19 -5.21
C LEU A 127 6.49 10.73 -6.57
N GLU A 128 5.65 10.49 -7.57
CA GLU A 128 5.82 11.07 -8.89
C GLU A 128 5.32 12.52 -8.87
N VAL A 129 6.17 13.45 -9.30
CA VAL A 129 5.89 14.89 -9.35
C VAL A 129 6.26 15.44 -10.73
N PRO A 130 5.59 16.50 -11.20
CA PRO A 130 5.89 17.08 -12.51
C PRO A 130 7.12 18.00 -12.49
N ASP A 131 7.56 18.45 -11.31
CA ASP A 131 8.69 19.37 -11.14
C ASP A 131 9.30 19.19 -9.74
N VAL A 132 10.45 18.51 -9.69
CA VAL A 132 11.15 18.23 -8.43
C VAL A 132 11.69 19.50 -7.77
N ASP A 133 12.25 20.43 -8.55
CA ASP A 133 12.85 21.66 -8.00
C ASP A 133 11.81 22.52 -7.32
N ARG A 134 10.68 22.75 -7.99
CA ARG A 134 9.57 23.53 -7.45
C ARG A 134 9.05 22.91 -6.15
N CYS A 135 8.83 21.60 -6.14
CA CYS A 135 8.37 20.88 -4.95
C CYS A 135 9.38 21.01 -3.79
N VAL A 136 10.68 20.85 -4.04
CA VAL A 136 11.72 20.98 -3.01
C VAL A 136 11.86 22.42 -2.52
N GLU A 137 11.81 23.41 -3.41
CA GLU A 137 11.86 24.82 -3.03
C GLU A 137 10.70 25.19 -2.13
N TRP A 138 9.48 24.79 -2.50
CA TRP A 138 8.30 24.97 -1.67
C TRP A 138 8.46 24.29 -0.30
N ALA A 139 8.78 22.99 -0.30
CA ALA A 139 8.92 22.19 0.90
C ALA A 139 9.94 22.79 1.87
N ARG A 140 11.12 23.18 1.36
CA ARG A 140 12.19 23.82 2.14
C ARG A 140 11.70 25.12 2.79
N ASN A 141 11.01 25.97 2.04
CA ASN A 141 10.46 27.23 2.54
C ASN A 141 9.36 27.04 3.59
N HIS A 142 8.76 25.84 3.67
CA HIS A 142 7.72 25.48 4.64
C HIS A 142 8.21 24.55 5.75
N GLY A 143 9.54 24.43 5.93
CA GLY A 143 10.15 23.75 7.07
C GLY A 143 10.48 22.28 6.85
N ALA A 144 10.47 21.79 5.61
CA ALA A 144 10.91 20.43 5.32
C ALA A 144 12.43 20.29 5.47
N THR A 145 12.85 19.14 5.99
CA THR A 145 14.24 18.70 5.94
C THR A 145 14.50 18.03 4.59
N VAL A 146 15.36 18.63 3.77
CA VAL A 146 15.83 18.03 2.52
C VAL A 146 16.97 17.06 2.83
N LEU A 147 16.75 15.77 2.55
CA LEU A 147 17.75 14.70 2.75
C LEU A 147 18.68 14.58 1.56
N VAL A 148 18.14 14.76 0.36
CA VAL A 148 18.87 14.72 -0.91
C VAL A 148 18.40 15.88 -1.77
N GLU A 149 19.33 16.75 -2.15
CA GLU A 149 19.06 17.89 -3.02
C GLU A 149 18.71 17.44 -4.46
N PRO A 150 17.91 18.23 -5.21
CA PRO A 150 17.58 17.95 -6.60
C PRO A 150 18.81 17.66 -7.45
N HIS A 151 18.82 16.49 -8.09
CA HIS A 151 19.89 16.06 -8.98
C HIS A 151 19.33 15.21 -10.12
N ASP A 152 20.14 15.06 -11.15
CA ASP A 152 19.83 14.26 -12.33
C ASP A 152 20.64 12.97 -12.32
N ASP A 153 19.95 11.85 -12.53
CA ASP A 153 20.55 10.57 -12.87
C ASP A 153 20.29 10.30 -14.36
N THR A 154 21.31 9.92 -15.11
CA THR A 154 21.22 9.75 -16.58
C THR A 154 21.89 8.47 -17.04
N ASP A 155 21.26 7.77 -17.98
CA ASP A 155 21.82 6.65 -18.75
C ASP A 155 21.41 6.75 -20.24
N GLU A 156 21.56 5.67 -21.01
CA GLU A 156 21.17 5.62 -22.42
C GLU A 156 19.67 5.79 -22.71
N PHE A 157 18.80 5.68 -21.71
CA PHE A 157 17.35 5.78 -21.81
C PHE A 157 16.78 7.14 -21.40
N GLY A 158 17.65 8.08 -21.02
CA GLY A 158 17.30 9.46 -20.69
C GLY A 158 17.69 9.85 -19.27
N THR A 159 16.94 10.79 -18.69
CA THR A 159 17.26 11.40 -17.40
C THR A 159 16.07 11.34 -16.46
N VAL A 160 16.33 10.98 -15.20
CA VAL A 160 15.40 11.12 -14.08
C VAL A 160 15.92 12.22 -13.18
N ARG A 161 15.05 13.15 -12.82
CA ARG A 161 15.34 14.14 -11.79
C ARG A 161 14.72 13.69 -10.47
N SER A 162 15.50 13.74 -9.39
CA SER A 162 15.01 13.30 -8.08
C SER A 162 15.56 14.11 -6.92
N ALA A 163 14.84 14.07 -5.80
CA ALA A 163 15.23 14.63 -4.52
C ALA A 163 14.56 13.83 -3.40
N ALA A 164 14.94 14.03 -2.14
CA ALA A 164 14.27 13.35 -1.02
C ALA A 164 14.02 14.28 0.17
N LEU A 165 12.82 14.18 0.74
CA LEU A 165 12.40 14.89 1.95
C LEU A 165 12.24 13.89 3.11
N ALA A 166 12.62 14.31 4.32
CA ALA A 166 12.33 13.54 5.52
C ALA A 166 10.84 13.61 5.87
N THR A 167 10.30 12.53 6.44
CA THR A 167 9.00 12.53 7.15
C THR A 167 9.19 11.82 8.50
N TYR A 168 8.15 11.23 9.07
CA TYR A 168 8.19 10.53 10.36
C TYR A 168 9.22 9.39 10.41
N GLY A 169 9.92 9.29 11.54
CA GLY A 169 10.93 8.26 11.79
C GLY A 169 12.08 8.30 10.78
N GLU A 170 12.47 7.14 10.26
CA GLU A 170 13.45 7.01 9.17
C GLU A 170 12.79 6.96 7.78
N THR A 171 11.46 7.13 7.71
CA THR A 171 10.73 7.14 6.44
C THR A 171 11.03 8.44 5.69
N ARG A 172 11.14 8.35 4.37
CA ARG A 172 11.33 9.50 3.48
C ARG A 172 10.36 9.50 2.31
N HIS A 173 10.24 10.66 1.67
CA HIS A 173 9.58 10.82 0.39
C HIS A 173 10.61 11.20 -0.68
N THR A 174 11.00 10.24 -1.52
CA THR A 174 11.72 10.55 -2.76
C THR A 174 10.76 11.13 -3.78
N LEU A 175 11.03 12.34 -4.26
CA LEU A 175 10.30 12.98 -5.34
C LEU A 175 10.96 12.61 -6.66
N VAL A 176 10.16 12.18 -7.63
CA VAL A 176 10.64 11.65 -8.90
C VAL A 176 9.94 12.35 -10.06
N ASP A 177 10.71 13.04 -10.89
CA ASP A 177 10.31 13.39 -12.25
C ASP A 177 11.06 12.47 -13.22
N ARG A 178 10.31 11.54 -13.79
CA ARG A 178 10.78 10.55 -14.77
C ARG A 178 10.27 10.84 -16.17
N SER A 179 9.71 12.02 -16.44
CA SER A 179 9.11 12.37 -17.73
C SER A 179 10.11 12.31 -18.89
N GLY A 180 11.40 12.54 -18.60
CA GLY A 180 12.52 12.43 -19.54
C GLY A 180 13.18 11.05 -19.62
N TYR A 181 12.60 10.00 -19.00
CA TYR A 181 13.20 8.69 -18.89
C TYR A 181 12.32 7.57 -19.45
N THR A 182 12.93 6.67 -20.22
CA THR A 182 12.22 5.55 -20.87
C THR A 182 12.77 4.17 -20.51
N GLY A 183 13.75 4.12 -19.61
CA GLY A 183 14.45 2.91 -19.22
C GLY A 183 13.74 2.10 -18.15
N PRO A 184 14.35 0.98 -17.71
CA PRO A 184 13.77 0.10 -16.71
C PRO A 184 13.82 0.71 -15.31
N TYR A 185 12.71 1.27 -14.85
CA TYR A 185 12.56 1.92 -13.54
C TYR A 185 13.44 3.16 -13.31
N LEU A 186 14.75 3.03 -13.10
CA LEU A 186 15.68 4.16 -12.87
C LEU A 186 17.04 3.84 -13.51
N PRO A 187 17.88 4.86 -13.78
CA PRO A 187 19.26 4.64 -14.19
C PRO A 187 20.01 3.66 -13.29
N GLY A 188 20.77 2.75 -13.92
CA GLY A 188 21.51 1.69 -13.23
C GLY A 188 20.69 0.43 -12.89
N TYR A 189 19.43 0.39 -13.30
CA TYR A 189 18.65 -0.85 -13.33
C TYR A 189 18.65 -1.47 -14.73
N VAL A 190 18.44 -2.77 -14.79
CA VAL A 190 18.26 -3.51 -16.06
C VAL A 190 16.90 -4.17 -16.07
N THR A 191 16.28 -4.28 -17.25
CA THR A 191 15.06 -5.07 -17.42
C THR A 191 15.33 -6.50 -16.99
N ARG A 192 14.49 -7.05 -16.09
CA ARG A 192 14.58 -8.44 -15.66
C ARG A 192 13.18 -9.03 -15.57
N LYS A 193 13.01 -10.21 -16.16
CA LYS A 193 11.80 -11.02 -16.01
C LYS A 193 12.13 -12.22 -15.13
N ALA A 194 11.20 -12.61 -14.27
CA ALA A 194 11.36 -13.83 -13.49
C ALA A 194 11.16 -15.06 -14.37
N GLY A 195 11.75 -16.18 -13.93
CA GLY A 195 11.47 -17.50 -14.48
C GLY A 195 10.20 -18.14 -13.90
N TYR A 196 9.54 -17.48 -12.95
CA TYR A 196 8.30 -17.95 -12.34
C TYR A 196 7.18 -18.04 -13.38
N GLN A 197 6.46 -19.16 -13.38
CA GLN A 197 5.28 -19.36 -14.20
C GLN A 197 4.06 -19.45 -13.28
N PRO A 198 3.05 -18.58 -13.45
CA PRO A 198 1.82 -18.66 -12.68
C PRO A 198 1.17 -20.04 -12.79
N ARG A 199 0.57 -20.49 -11.69
CA ARG A 199 -0.17 -21.76 -11.67
C ARG A 199 -1.37 -21.71 -12.62
N GLU A 200 -1.78 -22.86 -13.13
CA GLU A 200 -2.97 -22.95 -13.99
C GLU A 200 -4.20 -22.37 -13.27
N GLY A 201 -4.94 -21.49 -13.96
CA GLY A 201 -6.11 -20.81 -13.40
C GLY A 201 -5.81 -19.66 -12.45
N ALA A 202 -4.54 -19.29 -12.22
CA ALA A 202 -4.20 -18.08 -11.46
C ALA A 202 -4.84 -16.85 -12.12
N PRO A 203 -5.45 -15.93 -11.34
CA PRO A 203 -5.96 -14.68 -11.89
C PRO A 203 -4.85 -13.90 -12.59
N LYS A 204 -5.17 -13.25 -13.72
CA LYS A 204 -4.19 -12.45 -14.48
C LYS A 204 -3.56 -11.33 -13.64
N ARG A 205 -4.32 -10.80 -12.68
CA ARG A 205 -3.89 -9.73 -11.78
C ARG A 205 -4.74 -9.77 -10.51
N LEU A 206 -4.09 -9.69 -9.36
CA LEU A 206 -4.76 -9.75 -8.05
C LEU A 206 -5.18 -8.35 -7.57
N PHE A 207 -4.30 -7.36 -7.70
CA PHE A 207 -4.55 -5.95 -7.39
C PHE A 207 -3.89 -5.05 -8.43
N GLN A 208 -4.27 -3.76 -8.50
CA GLN A 208 -3.89 -2.90 -9.62
C GLN A 208 -3.27 -1.57 -9.20
N ALA A 209 -3.42 -1.15 -7.95
CA ALA A 209 -2.89 0.11 -7.44
C ALA A 209 -2.67 0.05 -5.93
N VAL A 210 -1.87 0.99 -5.42
CA VAL A 210 -1.86 1.35 -4.00
C VAL A 210 -3.01 2.35 -3.79
N ASP A 211 -3.92 2.04 -2.87
CA ASP A 211 -5.03 2.93 -2.50
C ASP A 211 -4.56 3.99 -1.50
N HIS A 212 -3.83 3.55 -0.48
CA HIS A 212 -3.26 4.38 0.57
C HIS A 212 -2.12 3.65 1.30
N VAL A 213 -1.30 4.40 2.02
CA VAL A 213 -0.17 3.90 2.82
C VAL A 213 -0.32 4.44 4.23
N VAL A 214 -0.31 3.55 5.23
CA VAL A 214 -0.60 3.92 6.62
C VAL A 214 0.67 4.04 7.43
N GLY A 215 0.87 5.23 8.00
CA GLY A 215 1.97 5.56 8.90
C GLY A 215 1.53 5.50 10.35
N ASN A 216 2.40 4.98 11.22
CA ASN A 216 2.22 5.00 12.66
C ASN A 216 3.28 5.90 13.28
N VAL A 217 2.86 6.78 14.19
CA VAL A 217 3.71 7.78 14.85
C VAL A 217 3.52 7.73 16.36
N GLU A 218 4.44 8.36 17.10
CA GLU A 218 4.39 8.34 18.56
C GLU A 218 3.17 9.08 19.11
N LEU A 219 2.80 8.74 20.36
CA LEU A 219 1.73 9.41 21.09
C LEU A 219 1.96 10.93 21.16
N GLY A 220 0.99 11.70 20.66
CA GLY A 220 1.02 13.16 20.65
C GLY A 220 1.79 13.75 19.48
N GLN A 221 2.11 12.96 18.44
CA GLN A 221 2.83 13.41 17.24
C GLN A 221 1.96 13.37 15.98
N MET A 222 0.75 12.79 16.01
CA MET A 222 -0.13 12.71 14.84
C MET A 222 -0.43 14.09 14.25
N ASP A 223 -0.85 15.06 15.06
CA ASP A 223 -1.19 16.41 14.60
C ASP A 223 0.03 17.15 14.02
N GLU A 224 1.23 16.88 14.55
CA GLU A 224 2.47 17.45 14.02
C GLU A 224 2.73 16.94 12.58
N TRP A 225 2.55 15.64 12.34
CA TRP A 225 2.75 15.06 11.02
C TRP A 225 1.62 15.42 10.04
N VAL A 226 0.37 15.53 10.50
CA VAL A 226 -0.72 16.06 9.69
C VAL A 226 -0.39 17.50 9.23
N GLU A 227 0.03 18.37 10.15
CA GLU A 227 0.42 19.75 9.80
C GLU A 227 1.70 19.81 8.97
N PHE A 228 2.60 18.83 9.08
CA PHE A 228 3.71 18.67 8.15
C PHE A 228 3.19 18.45 6.72
N TYR A 229 2.36 17.43 6.48
CA TYR A 229 1.85 17.13 5.13
C TYR A 229 1.06 18.30 4.53
N ARG A 230 0.26 19.01 5.33
CA ARG A 230 -0.48 20.18 4.87
C ARG A 230 0.43 21.31 4.44
N ARG A 231 1.38 21.73 5.29
CA ARG A 231 2.23 22.90 5.02
C ARG A 231 3.30 22.59 3.98
N VAL A 232 3.97 21.45 4.11
CA VAL A 232 5.13 21.06 3.30
C VAL A 232 4.73 20.52 1.94
N MET A 233 3.65 19.74 1.86
CA MET A 233 3.28 19.02 0.63
C MET A 233 1.92 19.46 0.07
N GLY A 234 1.25 20.43 0.68
CA GLY A 234 -0.04 20.94 0.20
C GLY A 234 -1.20 19.97 0.35
N PHE A 235 -1.04 18.90 1.15
CA PHE A 235 -2.10 17.90 1.34
C PHE A 235 -3.25 18.48 2.17
N THR A 236 -4.43 17.90 2.02
CA THR A 236 -5.62 18.29 2.78
C THR A 236 -6.05 17.19 3.74
N ASN A 237 -6.59 17.58 4.90
CA ASN A 237 -7.26 16.64 5.80
C ASN A 237 -8.50 16.09 5.09
N MET A 238 -8.55 14.77 4.96
CA MET A 238 -9.62 14.05 4.26
C MET A 238 -10.60 13.44 5.26
N ALA A 239 -10.10 12.86 6.36
CA ALA A 239 -10.92 12.23 7.39
C ALA A 239 -10.21 12.26 8.75
N GLU A 240 -11.00 12.25 9.83
CA GLU A 240 -10.50 12.12 11.20
C GLU A 240 -11.35 11.09 11.95
N PHE A 241 -10.70 10.21 12.70
CA PHE A 241 -11.33 9.15 13.50
C PHE A 241 -10.75 9.22 14.92
N VAL A 242 -11.60 9.57 15.88
CA VAL A 242 -11.21 9.81 17.28
C VAL A 242 -12.27 9.31 18.25
N GLY A 243 -11.86 9.01 19.48
CA GLY A 243 -12.77 8.58 20.55
C GLY A 243 -13.46 7.26 20.23
N ASP A 244 -14.79 7.20 20.44
CA ASP A 244 -15.60 5.99 20.27
C ASP A 244 -15.66 5.49 18.82
N ASP A 245 -15.26 6.32 17.85
CA ASP A 245 -15.18 5.93 16.44
C ASP A 245 -14.14 4.83 16.19
N ILE A 246 -13.13 4.72 17.05
CA ILE A 246 -11.93 3.92 16.82
C ILE A 246 -11.35 3.37 18.14
N ALA A 247 -12.23 2.80 18.96
CA ALA A 247 -11.89 2.17 20.23
C ALA A 247 -12.70 0.88 20.46
N THR A 248 -12.10 -0.07 21.18
CA THR A 248 -12.77 -1.25 21.75
C THR A 248 -12.82 -1.14 23.28
N GLU A 249 -13.25 -2.20 23.96
CA GLU A 249 -13.16 -2.27 25.41
C GLU A 249 -11.70 -2.19 25.92
N TYR A 250 -10.74 -2.69 25.13
CA TYR A 250 -9.38 -2.94 25.58
C TYR A 250 -8.36 -1.98 24.99
N SER A 251 -8.48 -1.65 23.70
CA SER A 251 -7.53 -0.81 22.98
C SER A 251 -8.22 0.37 22.28
N ALA A 252 -7.45 1.42 22.01
CA ALA A 252 -7.88 2.58 21.24
C ALA A 252 -6.69 3.16 20.50
N LEU A 253 -6.95 3.87 19.40
CA LEU A 253 -5.97 4.70 18.71
C LEU A 253 -6.68 5.94 18.16
N MET A 254 -5.93 6.88 17.59
CA MET A 254 -6.50 7.98 16.82
C MET A 254 -5.92 7.96 15.42
N SER A 255 -6.73 8.34 14.44
CA SER A 255 -6.32 8.34 13.04
C SER A 255 -6.76 9.62 12.33
N LYS A 256 -5.85 10.22 11.57
CA LYS A 256 -6.15 11.31 10.64
C LYS A 256 -5.59 10.99 9.27
N VAL A 257 -6.40 11.22 8.25
CA VAL A 257 -6.02 10.96 6.86
C VAL A 257 -5.73 12.28 6.17
N VAL A 258 -4.54 12.38 5.59
CA VAL A 258 -4.19 13.45 4.65
C VAL A 258 -4.10 12.92 3.24
N ALA A 259 -4.49 13.71 2.25
CA ALA A 259 -4.45 13.33 0.84
C ALA A 259 -3.94 14.45 -0.06
N ASN A 260 -3.30 14.10 -1.18
CA ASN A 260 -2.95 15.08 -2.21
C ASN A 260 -4.21 15.59 -2.94
N GLY A 261 -4.09 16.67 -3.73
CA GLY A 261 -5.27 17.35 -4.27
C GLY A 261 -6.23 16.50 -5.13
N ASN A 262 -5.75 15.45 -5.81
CA ASN A 262 -6.60 14.53 -6.59
C ASN A 262 -7.00 13.24 -5.84
N HIS A 263 -6.65 13.13 -4.54
CA HIS A 263 -6.87 11.97 -3.67
C HIS A 263 -6.21 10.66 -4.14
N ARG A 264 -5.25 10.71 -5.05
CA ARG A 264 -4.51 9.51 -5.49
C ARG A 264 -3.55 9.00 -4.43
N VAL A 265 -2.92 9.92 -3.70
CA VAL A 265 -1.96 9.66 -2.64
C VAL A 265 -2.62 10.01 -1.32
N LYS A 266 -2.77 9.01 -0.44
CA LYS A 266 -3.42 9.17 0.86
C LYS A 266 -2.57 8.54 1.95
N PHE A 267 -2.44 9.26 3.06
CA PHE A 267 -1.72 8.83 4.25
C PHE A 267 -2.64 8.91 5.47
N PRO A 268 -3.30 7.80 5.85
CA PRO A 268 -3.74 7.62 7.23
C PRO A 268 -2.52 7.63 8.16
N LEU A 269 -2.57 8.49 9.17
CA LEU A 269 -1.56 8.62 10.21
C LEU A 269 -2.20 8.24 11.54
N ASN A 270 -1.62 7.25 12.21
CA ASN A 270 -2.14 6.75 13.47
C ASN A 270 -1.18 7.04 14.61
N GLU A 271 -1.73 7.35 15.77
CA GLU A 271 -0.99 7.34 17.05
C GLU A 271 -1.72 6.50 18.09
N PRO A 272 -1.02 5.96 19.11
CA PRO A 272 -1.65 5.26 20.21
C PRO A 272 -2.67 6.16 20.94
N ALA A 273 -3.67 5.55 21.57
CA ALA A 273 -4.53 6.25 22.54
C ALA A 273 -4.54 5.51 23.88
N VAL A 274 -4.81 6.25 24.96
CA VAL A 274 -4.82 5.67 26.31
C VAL A 274 -6.00 4.73 26.47
N ALA A 275 -5.73 3.45 26.71
CA ALA A 275 -6.73 2.40 26.91
C ALA A 275 -6.33 1.40 28.03
N LYS A 276 -7.14 0.35 28.25
CA LYS A 276 -6.87 -0.66 29.29
C LYS A 276 -5.66 -1.54 28.96
N LYS A 277 -5.44 -1.79 27.68
CA LYS A 277 -4.39 -2.64 27.12
C LYS A 277 -3.59 -1.87 26.07
N ARG A 278 -2.47 -2.44 25.63
CA ARG A 278 -1.64 -1.86 24.56
C ARG A 278 -2.41 -1.86 23.25
N SER A 279 -2.26 -0.81 22.46
CA SER A 279 -2.84 -0.72 21.12
C SER A 279 -1.97 -1.45 20.09
N GLN A 280 -2.53 -1.68 18.89
CA GLN A 280 -1.75 -2.12 17.73
C GLN A 280 -0.61 -1.15 17.38
N ILE A 281 -0.82 0.14 17.64
CA ILE A 281 0.19 1.17 17.36
C ILE A 281 1.34 1.07 18.35
N ASP A 282 1.06 0.76 19.63
CA ASP A 282 2.11 0.48 20.61
C ASP A 282 2.95 -0.75 20.23
N GLU A 283 2.30 -1.85 19.82
CA GLU A 283 3.00 -3.05 19.33
C GLU A 283 3.88 -2.69 18.12
N TYR A 284 3.33 -1.95 17.15
CA TYR A 284 4.10 -1.51 15.99
C TYR A 284 5.34 -0.70 16.40
N LEU A 285 5.16 0.34 17.20
CA LEU A 285 6.25 1.24 17.63
C LEU A 285 7.32 0.48 18.43
N GLU A 286 6.95 -0.51 19.22
CA GLU A 286 7.89 -1.36 19.96
C GLU A 286 8.71 -2.27 19.02
N PHE A 287 8.06 -2.98 18.12
CA PHE A 287 8.72 -3.97 17.25
C PHE A 287 9.45 -3.34 16.06
N TYR A 288 8.91 -2.24 15.52
CA TYR A 288 9.56 -1.43 14.50
C TYR A 288 10.60 -0.49 15.10
N ARG A 289 10.54 -0.19 16.41
CA ARG A 289 11.45 0.72 17.14
C ARG A 289 11.39 2.17 16.66
N GLY A 290 10.19 2.67 16.41
CA GLY A 290 9.93 4.06 16.02
C GLY A 290 8.77 4.18 15.03
N PRO A 291 8.54 5.39 14.49
CA PRO A 291 7.54 5.63 13.47
C PRO A 291 7.90 5.02 12.12
N GLY A 292 6.88 4.69 11.33
CA GLY A 292 7.08 4.15 9.99
C GLY A 292 5.78 3.71 9.34
N VAL A 293 5.91 3.06 8.19
CA VAL A 293 4.78 2.45 7.47
C VAL A 293 4.43 1.11 8.11
N GLN A 294 3.16 0.93 8.49
CA GLN A 294 2.66 -0.33 9.01
C GLN A 294 1.97 -1.16 7.93
N HIS A 295 1.09 -0.54 7.14
CA HIS A 295 0.36 -1.30 6.13
C HIS A 295 0.09 -0.49 4.86
N ILE A 296 -0.17 -1.24 3.81
CA ILE A 296 -0.42 -0.71 2.47
C ILE A 296 -1.71 -1.34 1.97
N ALA A 297 -2.63 -0.49 1.54
CA ALA A 297 -3.87 -0.92 0.92
C ALA A 297 -3.68 -1.12 -0.58
N LEU A 298 -4.02 -2.32 -1.05
CA LEU A 298 -3.89 -2.78 -2.41
C LEU A 298 -5.28 -2.82 -3.06
N ALA A 299 -5.51 -1.89 -3.98
CA ALA A 299 -6.78 -1.76 -4.68
C ALA A 299 -6.98 -2.91 -5.67
N THR A 300 -8.09 -3.64 -5.54
CA THR A 300 -8.49 -4.73 -6.44
C THR A 300 -9.90 -4.49 -6.97
N GLY A 301 -10.16 -4.95 -8.20
CA GLY A 301 -11.48 -4.93 -8.80
C GLY A 301 -12.32 -6.18 -8.48
N ASP A 302 -11.71 -7.22 -7.89
CA ASP A 302 -12.42 -8.42 -7.47
C ASP A 302 -11.77 -9.05 -6.22
N ILE A 303 -12.08 -8.49 -5.06
CA ILE A 303 -11.57 -8.89 -3.75
C ILE A 303 -11.92 -10.34 -3.40
N LEU A 304 -13.08 -10.87 -3.85
CA LEU A 304 -13.45 -12.26 -3.61
C LEU A 304 -12.46 -13.22 -4.29
N ALA A 305 -12.22 -13.02 -5.59
CA ALA A 305 -11.26 -13.82 -6.34
C ALA A 305 -9.82 -13.60 -5.84
N CYS A 306 -9.49 -12.37 -5.43
CA CYS A 306 -8.19 -12.03 -4.89
C CYS A 306 -7.90 -12.78 -3.58
N VAL A 307 -8.84 -12.77 -2.62
CA VAL A 307 -8.72 -13.52 -1.36
C VAL A 307 -8.61 -15.01 -1.61
N ASP A 308 -9.46 -15.57 -2.48
CA ASP A 308 -9.43 -17.00 -2.81
C ASP A 308 -8.09 -17.42 -3.45
N ALA A 309 -7.49 -16.54 -4.26
CA ALA A 309 -6.19 -16.76 -4.84
C ALA A 309 -5.07 -16.68 -3.81
N LEU A 310 -5.03 -15.62 -3.00
CA LEU A 310 -4.01 -15.43 -1.97
C LEU A 310 -4.02 -16.56 -0.93
N ARG A 311 -5.21 -17.02 -0.50
CA ARG A 311 -5.33 -18.17 0.41
C ARG A 311 -4.80 -19.46 -0.19
N ARG A 312 -4.99 -19.69 -1.50
CA ARG A 312 -4.43 -20.86 -2.19
C ARG A 312 -2.90 -20.83 -2.21
N GLU A 313 -2.32 -19.63 -2.14
CA GLU A 313 -0.88 -19.40 -2.03
C GLU A 313 -0.37 -19.43 -0.58
N GLY A 314 -1.25 -19.71 0.39
CA GLY A 314 -0.90 -19.79 1.81
C GLY A 314 -0.87 -18.45 2.52
N VAL A 315 -1.37 -17.36 1.91
CA VAL A 315 -1.52 -16.08 2.58
C VAL A 315 -2.65 -16.16 3.61
N GLU A 316 -2.32 -15.82 4.85
CA GLU A 316 -3.27 -15.78 5.96
C GLU A 316 -3.86 -14.38 6.14
N PHE A 317 -5.13 -14.33 6.54
CA PHE A 317 -5.88 -13.10 6.78
C PHE A 317 -6.31 -13.00 8.24
N LEU A 318 -6.59 -11.79 8.70
CA LEU A 318 -7.25 -11.55 9.97
C LEU A 318 -8.71 -12.02 9.88
N ASP A 319 -9.17 -12.67 10.93
CA ASP A 319 -10.54 -13.20 11.01
C ASP A 319 -11.41 -12.28 11.86
N ALA A 320 -12.38 -11.63 11.22
CA ALA A 320 -13.44 -10.92 11.92
C ALA A 320 -14.43 -11.91 12.59
N PRO A 321 -14.99 -11.56 13.75
CA PRO A 321 -15.94 -12.46 14.44
C PRO A 321 -17.23 -12.62 13.64
N ASP A 322 -17.85 -13.80 13.70
CA ASP A 322 -19.12 -14.08 13.00
C ASP A 322 -20.24 -13.07 13.34
N SER A 323 -20.23 -12.56 14.57
CA SER A 323 -21.16 -11.55 15.06
C SER A 323 -21.14 -10.26 14.26
N TYR A 324 -20.03 -9.92 13.61
CA TYR A 324 -19.95 -8.76 12.71
C TYR A 324 -20.92 -8.90 11.53
N TYR A 325 -20.96 -10.08 10.91
CA TYR A 325 -21.82 -10.35 9.74
C TYR A 325 -23.29 -10.56 10.12
N ASP A 326 -23.53 -11.00 11.35
CA ASP A 326 -24.85 -11.27 11.88
C ASP A 326 -25.51 -10.00 12.49
N ASP A 327 -24.76 -8.91 12.61
CA ASP A 327 -25.22 -7.62 13.13
C ASP A 327 -26.34 -7.00 12.25
N PRO A 328 -27.57 -6.82 12.78
CA PRO A 328 -28.65 -6.17 12.07
C PRO A 328 -28.35 -4.71 11.66
N GLU A 329 -27.58 -3.97 12.47
CA GLU A 329 -27.22 -2.58 12.17
C GLU A 329 -26.31 -2.50 10.96
N LEU A 330 -25.30 -3.39 10.89
CA LEU A 330 -24.46 -3.54 9.70
C LEU A 330 -25.33 -3.86 8.48
N ARG A 331 -26.20 -4.87 8.56
CA ARG A 331 -27.04 -5.28 7.42
C ARG A 331 -27.98 -4.19 6.94
N ALA A 332 -28.51 -3.37 7.85
CA ALA A 332 -29.31 -2.21 7.50
C ALA A 332 -28.47 -1.12 6.81
N ARG A 333 -27.28 -0.85 7.34
CA ARG A 333 -26.39 0.23 6.88
C ARG A 333 -25.78 -0.03 5.50
N ILE A 334 -25.35 -1.25 5.21
CA ILE A 334 -24.68 -1.57 3.94
C ILE A 334 -25.64 -1.67 2.76
N GLY A 335 -26.95 -1.81 3.01
CA GLY A 335 -27.97 -1.95 1.97
C GLY A 335 -27.63 -3.04 0.94
N ARG A 336 -27.77 -2.72 -0.35
CA ARG A 336 -27.43 -3.64 -1.43
C ARG A 336 -25.95 -3.51 -1.82
N VAL A 337 -25.23 -4.62 -1.73
CA VAL A 337 -23.85 -4.78 -2.22
C VAL A 337 -23.79 -5.84 -3.34
N ARG A 338 -22.67 -5.96 -4.05
CA ARG A 338 -22.56 -6.83 -5.25
C ARG A 338 -22.75 -8.32 -4.99
N VAL A 339 -22.52 -8.78 -3.75
CA VAL A 339 -22.66 -10.17 -3.34
C VAL A 339 -23.39 -10.27 -2.00
N PRO A 340 -24.06 -11.39 -1.69
CA PRO A 340 -24.65 -11.59 -0.37
C PRO A 340 -23.61 -11.48 0.75
N VAL A 341 -24.02 -10.99 1.92
CA VAL A 341 -23.15 -10.91 3.12
C VAL A 341 -22.53 -12.26 3.47
N GLU A 342 -23.20 -13.37 3.17
CA GLU A 342 -22.67 -14.72 3.44
C GLU A 342 -21.46 -15.08 2.59
N GLU A 343 -21.34 -14.53 1.37
CA GLU A 343 -20.14 -14.69 0.54
C GLU A 343 -18.95 -13.88 1.07
N LEU A 344 -19.24 -12.77 1.77
CA LEU A 344 -18.24 -11.96 2.47
C LEU A 344 -17.81 -12.67 3.76
N LYS A 345 -18.77 -13.16 4.55
CA LYS A 345 -18.56 -13.92 5.78
C LYS A 345 -17.67 -15.14 5.57
N SER A 346 -17.98 -15.95 4.55
CA SER A 346 -17.17 -17.14 4.21
C SER A 346 -15.71 -16.82 3.87
N ARG A 347 -15.43 -15.55 3.53
CA ARG A 347 -14.10 -15.05 3.19
C ARG A 347 -13.47 -14.16 4.27
N GLY A 348 -14.20 -13.79 5.32
CA GLY A 348 -13.71 -12.80 6.28
C GLY A 348 -13.61 -11.38 5.71
N ILE A 349 -14.31 -11.08 4.61
CA ILE A 349 -14.26 -9.76 3.97
C ILE A 349 -15.22 -8.81 4.69
N LEU A 350 -14.68 -7.70 5.18
CA LEU A 350 -15.44 -6.62 5.80
C LEU A 350 -16.12 -5.74 4.73
N VAL A 351 -17.25 -5.16 5.06
CA VAL A 351 -18.04 -4.28 4.20
C VAL A 351 -18.53 -3.06 4.95
N ASP A 352 -18.30 -1.89 4.35
CA ASP A 352 -18.80 -0.63 4.88
C ASP A 352 -19.45 0.23 3.81
N ARG A 353 -20.37 1.12 4.22
CA ARG A 353 -21.05 2.07 3.33
C ARG A 353 -20.98 3.49 3.91
N ASP A 354 -20.62 4.44 3.05
CA ASP A 354 -20.73 5.88 3.27
C ASP A 354 -21.81 6.49 2.34
N GLU A 355 -21.92 7.81 2.29
CA GLU A 355 -22.87 8.52 1.43
C GLU A 355 -22.64 8.31 -0.08
N ASP A 356 -21.41 8.03 -0.51
CA ASP A 356 -21.03 7.92 -1.92
C ASP A 356 -21.15 6.50 -2.46
N GLY A 357 -20.98 5.50 -1.59
CA GLY A 357 -20.98 4.12 -2.01
C GLY A 357 -20.60 3.15 -0.90
N TYR A 358 -20.14 1.97 -1.28
CA TYR A 358 -19.62 0.99 -0.32
C TYR A 358 -18.21 0.56 -0.70
N LEU A 359 -17.50 -0.01 0.26
CA LEU A 359 -16.22 -0.66 0.05
C LEU A 359 -16.23 -2.04 0.68
N LEU A 360 -15.36 -2.89 0.16
CA LEU A 360 -15.03 -4.20 0.71
C LEU A 360 -13.55 -4.16 1.08
N GLN A 361 -13.19 -4.69 2.24
CA GLN A 361 -11.79 -4.73 2.68
C GLN A 361 -11.47 -5.97 3.51
N ILE A 362 -10.21 -6.40 3.48
CA ILE A 362 -9.70 -7.48 4.34
C ILE A 362 -8.19 -7.30 4.53
N PHE A 363 -7.69 -7.67 5.70
CA PHE A 363 -6.30 -7.47 6.10
C PHE A 363 -5.58 -8.80 6.21
N THR A 364 -4.36 -8.87 5.69
CA THR A 364 -3.50 -10.03 5.94
C THR A 364 -3.09 -10.05 7.42
N LYS A 365 -2.73 -11.24 7.93
CA LYS A 365 -1.84 -11.29 9.09
C LYS A 365 -0.51 -10.59 8.77
N PRO A 366 0.33 -10.28 9.76
CA PRO A 366 1.69 -9.82 9.48
C PRO A 366 2.40 -10.77 8.51
N ILE A 367 3.04 -10.20 7.49
CA ILE A 367 3.69 -10.98 6.42
C ILE A 367 5.19 -11.19 6.66
N THR A 368 5.69 -10.68 7.78
CA THR A 368 7.10 -10.68 8.20
C THR A 368 7.24 -11.23 9.62
N ASP A 369 8.46 -11.57 10.03
CA ASP A 369 8.73 -12.14 11.36
C ASP A 369 8.32 -11.20 12.51
N ARG A 370 8.42 -9.88 12.29
CA ARG A 370 7.92 -8.86 13.23
C ARG A 370 6.48 -8.46 12.83
N PRO A 371 5.60 -8.14 13.79
CA PRO A 371 4.22 -7.69 13.53
C PRO A 371 4.17 -6.24 13.01
N THR A 372 5.06 -5.87 12.10
CA THR A 372 5.26 -4.49 11.63
C THR A 372 4.73 -4.24 10.23
N VAL A 373 4.46 -5.29 9.45
CA VAL A 373 3.98 -5.15 8.07
C VAL A 373 2.82 -6.09 7.78
N PHE A 374 1.72 -5.54 7.26
CA PHE A 374 0.65 -6.31 6.64
C PHE A 374 0.07 -5.57 5.43
N PHE A 375 -0.73 -6.27 4.62
CA PHE A 375 -1.45 -5.67 3.51
C PHE A 375 -2.95 -5.60 3.81
N GLU A 376 -3.59 -4.55 3.32
CA GLU A 376 -5.04 -4.50 3.14
C GLU A 376 -5.35 -4.78 1.67
N LEU A 377 -6.35 -5.60 1.38
CA LEU A 377 -6.98 -5.62 0.06
C LEU A 377 -8.25 -4.79 0.16
N ILE A 378 -8.44 -3.88 -0.79
CA ILE A 378 -9.59 -2.98 -0.81
C ILE A 378 -10.25 -2.98 -2.19
N GLU A 379 -11.57 -3.04 -2.23
CA GLU A 379 -12.38 -2.88 -3.44
C GLU A 379 -13.45 -1.81 -3.18
N ARG A 380 -13.39 -0.72 -3.94
CA ARG A 380 -14.31 0.41 -3.82
C ARG A 380 -15.45 0.32 -4.83
N HIS A 381 -16.65 0.63 -4.37
CA HIS A 381 -17.86 0.83 -5.19
C HIS A 381 -18.44 2.22 -4.91
N GLY A 382 -17.69 3.25 -5.31
CA GLY A 382 -18.04 4.65 -5.12
C GLY A 382 -17.58 5.24 -3.78
N SER A 383 -17.45 4.42 -2.74
CA SER A 383 -17.05 4.88 -1.41
C SER A 383 -15.70 5.61 -1.41
N LEU A 384 -15.68 6.78 -0.80
CA LEU A 384 -14.48 7.61 -0.60
C LEU A 384 -13.93 7.49 0.82
N GLY A 385 -14.66 6.86 1.75
CA GLY A 385 -14.23 6.64 3.12
C GLY A 385 -13.18 5.53 3.31
N PHE A 386 -12.93 5.21 4.58
CA PHE A 386 -11.93 4.20 5.03
C PHE A 386 -12.56 3.02 5.76
N GLY A 387 -13.88 2.88 5.64
CA GLY A 387 -14.60 1.79 6.29
C GLY A 387 -14.72 1.96 7.80
N LYS A 388 -15.06 3.18 8.26
CA LYS A 388 -15.23 3.52 9.68
C LYS A 388 -16.05 2.48 10.44
N GLY A 389 -17.11 1.97 9.82
CA GLY A 389 -17.97 0.96 10.46
C GLY A 389 -17.33 -0.41 10.68
N ASN A 390 -16.15 -0.65 10.10
CA ASN A 390 -15.41 -1.90 10.25
C ASN A 390 -14.38 -1.86 11.38
N PHE A 391 -14.01 -0.67 11.88
CA PHE A 391 -12.89 -0.51 12.80
C PHE A 391 -13.01 -1.35 14.06
N LYS A 392 -14.19 -1.43 14.65
CA LYS A 392 -14.42 -2.26 15.83
C LYS A 392 -14.10 -3.74 15.57
N ALA A 393 -14.64 -4.31 14.50
CA ALA A 393 -14.41 -5.72 14.16
C ALA A 393 -12.95 -5.98 13.77
N LEU A 394 -12.32 -5.01 13.09
CA LEU A 394 -10.90 -5.06 12.76
C LEU A 394 -10.04 -5.07 14.04
N PHE A 395 -10.35 -4.22 15.02
CA PHE A 395 -9.59 -4.13 16.27
C PHE A 395 -9.72 -5.39 17.09
N GLU A 396 -10.93 -5.95 17.20
CA GLU A 396 -11.16 -7.24 17.86
C GLU A 396 -10.33 -8.36 17.20
N ALA A 397 -10.23 -8.37 15.86
CA ALA A 397 -9.41 -9.34 15.13
C ALA A 397 -7.91 -9.15 15.38
N ILE A 398 -7.45 -7.89 15.43
CA ILE A 398 -6.05 -7.55 15.72
C ILE A 398 -5.71 -7.92 17.16
N GLU A 399 -6.54 -7.56 18.15
CA GLU A 399 -6.33 -7.87 19.56
C GLU A 399 -6.19 -9.37 19.80
N LYS A 400 -7.02 -10.19 19.14
CA LYS A 400 -6.89 -11.65 19.18
C LYS A 400 -5.53 -12.13 18.69
N GLU A 401 -5.01 -11.52 17.62
CA GLU A 401 -3.69 -11.83 17.08
C GLU A 401 -2.55 -11.31 17.97
N GLN A 402 -2.71 -10.14 18.62
CA GLN A 402 -1.79 -9.63 19.62
C GLN A 402 -1.71 -10.54 20.84
N GLU A 403 -2.87 -11.01 21.32
CA GLU A 403 -2.96 -11.96 22.43
C GLU A 403 -2.26 -13.29 22.08
N ALA A 404 -2.47 -13.80 20.86
CA ALA A 404 -1.80 -15.01 20.37
C ALA A 404 -0.26 -14.88 20.33
N ARG A 405 0.25 -13.67 20.09
CA ARG A 405 1.70 -13.35 20.14
C ARG A 405 2.22 -13.05 21.56
N GLY A 406 1.34 -12.86 22.54
CA GLY A 406 1.69 -12.47 23.91
C GLY A 406 1.98 -10.99 24.09
N ASN A 407 1.44 -10.12 23.23
CA ASN A 407 1.72 -8.68 23.18
C ASN A 407 0.58 -7.78 23.68
N LEU A 408 -0.57 -8.36 24.05
CA LEU A 408 -1.78 -7.63 24.46
C LEU A 408 -1.84 -7.28 25.96
#